data_AF-A0A143B8K7-F1
#
_entry.id   AF-A0A143B8K7-F1
#
_cell.length_a   1.000
_cell.length_b   1.000
_cell.length_c   1.000
_cell.angle_alpha   90.00
_cell.angle_beta   90.00
_cell.angle_gamma   90.00
#
_symmetry.space_group_name_H-M   'P 1'
#
loop_
_entity.id
_entity.type
_entity.pdbx_description
1 polymer ?
#
loop_
_entity_poly.entity_id
_entity_poly.type
_entity_poly.pdbx_seq_one_letter_code
_entity_poly.pdbx_strand_id
1 'polypeptide(L)' 'METLVHTTHHAIAGNDYEILIFRRADGTHVAKTFFTPRDVIINDGISLEEALSRHQRLLPLAVNSRELLYATRRLSC' A
#
# COMPACT_ATOMS: atom_id res chain seq x y z
N MET A 1 -15.44 9.64 6.24
CA MET A 1 -15.81 8.92 4.99
C MET A 1 -14.69 9.10 4.00
N GLU A 2 -14.32 8.05 3.28
CA GLU A 2 -13.35 8.10 2.19
C GLU A 2 -14.03 7.62 0.90
N THR A 3 -13.65 8.17 -0.24
CA THR A 3 -14.22 7.82 -1.55
C THR A 3 -13.11 7.35 -2.46
N LEU A 4 -13.25 6.18 -3.10
CA LEU A 4 -12.29 5.68 -4.07
C LEU A 4 -12.26 6.63 -5.28
N VAL A 5 -11.09 7.18 -5.60
CA VAL A 5 -10.93 8.14 -6.70
C VAL A 5 -9.95 7.67 -7.77
N HIS A 6 -9.09 6.71 -7.46
CA HIS A 6 -8.15 6.13 -8.43
C HIS A 6 -7.75 4.70 -8.03
N THR A 7 -7.50 3.89 -9.04
CA THR A 7 -6.98 2.52 -8.91
C THR A 7 -5.83 2.36 -9.90
N THR A 8 -4.73 1.76 -9.44
CA THR A 8 -3.59 1.43 -10.29
C THR A 8 -2.90 0.16 -9.79
N HIS A 9 -1.98 -0.36 -10.58
CA HIS A 9 -1.24 -1.58 -10.30
C HIS A 9 0.26 -1.27 -10.23
N HIS A 10 0.98 -1.99 -9.37
CA HIS A 10 2.41 -1.80 -9.21
C HIS A 10 3.12 -3.15 -9.07
N ALA A 11 3.98 -3.45 -10.05
CA ALA A 11 4.76 -4.67 -10.09
C ALA A 11 5.98 -4.58 -9.16
N ILE A 12 6.09 -5.54 -8.23
CA ILE A 12 7.22 -5.67 -7.29
C ILE A 12 7.66 -7.14 -7.29
N ALA A 13 8.92 -7.37 -7.66
CA ALA A 13 9.53 -8.72 -7.71
C ALA A 13 8.67 -9.76 -8.47
N GLY A 14 8.03 -9.34 -9.58
CA GLY A 14 7.19 -10.21 -10.42
C GLY A 14 5.76 -10.41 -9.91
N ASN A 15 5.41 -9.89 -8.73
CA ASN A 15 4.04 -9.86 -8.24
C ASN A 15 3.40 -8.51 -8.55
N ASP A 16 2.13 -8.52 -8.93
CA ASP A 16 1.38 -7.29 -9.20
C ASP A 16 0.48 -6.93 -8.01
N TYR A 17 0.60 -5.68 -7.55
CA TYR A 17 -0.10 -5.19 -6.37
C TYR A 17 -1.08 -4.09 -6.74
N GLU A 18 -2.34 -4.27 -6.38
CA GLU A 18 -3.36 -3.22 -6.51
C GLU A 18 -3.10 -2.10 -5.48
N ILE A 19 -3.13 -0.86 -5.96
CA ILE A 19 -3.09 0.36 -5.16
C ILE A 19 -4.41 1.08 -5.37
N LEU A 20 -5.13 1.27 -4.26
CA LEU A 20 -6.39 1.99 -4.19
C LEU A 20 -6.15 3.35 -3.55
N ILE A 21 -6.55 4.43 -4.21
CA ILE A 21 -6.38 5.79 -3.70
C ILE A 21 -7.76 6.36 -3.39
N PHE A 22 -7.94 6.75 -2.13
CA PHE A 22 -9.17 7.33 -1.63
C PHE A 22 -8.97 8.80 -1.30
N ARG A 23 -9.96 9.63 -1.63
CA ARG A 23 -10.06 11.01 -1.15
C ARG A 23 -10.83 11.04 0.17
N ARG A 24 -10.31 11.76 1.15
CA ARG A 24 -10.94 11.99 2.46
C ARG A 24 -11.78 13.26 2.46
N ALA A 25 -12.63 13.39 3.47
CA ALA A 25 -13.53 14.53 3.63
C ALA A 25 -12.79 15.88 3.76
N ASP A 26 -11.57 15.89 4.27
CA ASP A 26 -10.70 17.07 4.38
C ASP A 26 -9.95 17.41 3.08
N GLY A 27 -10.17 16.63 2.00
CA GLY A 27 -9.50 16.81 0.72
C GLY A 27 -8.16 16.10 0.58
N THR A 28 -7.61 15.53 1.67
CA THR A 28 -6.39 14.71 1.60
C THR A 28 -6.64 13.37 0.93
N HIS A 29 -5.57 12.68 0.57
CA HIS A 29 -5.61 11.39 -0.11
C HIS A 29 -4.89 10.33 0.70
N VAL A 30 -5.38 9.11 0.58
CA VAL A 30 -4.77 7.92 1.18
C VAL A 30 -4.66 6.82 0.14
N ALA A 31 -3.45 6.32 -0.05
CA ALA A 31 -3.17 5.15 -0.86
C ALA A 31 -3.18 3.89 0.02
N LYS A 32 -3.77 2.80 -0.46
CA LYS A 32 -3.89 1.53 0.25
C LYS A 32 -3.55 0.36 -0.66
N THR A 33 -2.80 -0.59 -0.13
CA THR A 33 -2.60 -1.91 -0.74
C THR A 33 -2.97 -2.96 0.31
N PHE A 34 -3.97 -3.78 -0.02
CA PHE A 34 -4.48 -4.83 0.85
C PHE A 34 -3.84 -6.16 0.49
N PHE A 35 -3.29 -6.85 1.49
CA PHE A 35 -2.81 -8.23 1.36
C PHE A 35 -3.81 -9.21 1.97
N THR A 36 -4.49 -8.76 3.03
CA THR A 36 -5.68 -9.41 3.60
C THR A 36 -6.60 -8.32 4.18
N PRO A 37 -7.85 -8.63 4.57
CA PRO A 37 -8.73 -7.64 5.19
C PRO A 37 -8.18 -6.99 6.47
N ARG A 38 -7.21 -7.62 7.14
CA ARG A 38 -6.58 -7.11 8.38
C ARG A 38 -5.14 -6.65 8.18
N ASP A 39 -4.68 -6.62 6.94
CA ASP A 39 -3.29 -6.36 6.61
C ASP A 39 -3.19 -5.46 5.39
N VAL A 40 -2.90 -4.20 5.67
CA VAL A 40 -2.96 -3.11 4.70
C VAL A 40 -1.77 -2.21 4.90
N ILE A 41 -1.11 -1.88 3.79
CA ILE A 41 -0.11 -0.80 3.75
C ILE A 41 -0.83 0.48 3.37
N ILE A 42 -0.60 1.54 4.12
CA ILE A 42 -1.30 2.82 3.98
C ILE A 42 -0.29 3.96 3.95
N ASN A 43 -0.38 4.83 2.94
CA ASN A 43 0.36 6.08 2.90
C ASN A 43 -0.56 7.27 2.63
N ASP A 44 -0.39 8.33 3.41
CA ASP A 44 -1.09 9.60 3.24
C ASP A 44 -0.35 10.56 2.29
N GLY A 45 -1.12 11.43 1.62
CA GLY A 45 -0.64 12.58 0.86
C GLY A 45 -1.67 13.70 0.82
N ILE A 46 -1.24 14.94 0.64
CA ILE A 46 -2.13 16.09 0.49
C ILE A 46 -2.81 16.11 -0.89
N SER A 47 -2.25 15.40 -1.87
CA SER A 47 -2.82 15.21 -3.21
C SER A 47 -2.81 13.73 -3.62
N LEU A 48 -3.58 13.41 -4.67
CA LEU A 48 -3.59 12.08 -5.28
C LEU A 48 -2.18 11.66 -5.73
N GLU A 49 -1.49 12.56 -6.42
CA GLU A 49 -0.15 12.31 -6.97
C GLU A 49 0.88 12.07 -5.87
N GLU A 50 0.85 12.87 -4.80
CA GLU A 50 1.77 12.68 -3.68
C GLU A 50 1.51 11.36 -2.97
N ALA A 51 0.23 11.04 -2.67
CA ALA A 51 -0.13 9.78 -2.02
C ALA A 51 0.33 8.59 -2.88
N LEU A 52 0.06 8.63 -4.18
CA LEU A 52 0.46 7.57 -5.12
C LEU A 52 1.98 7.43 -5.22
N SER A 53 2.69 8.53 -5.49
CA SER A 53 4.16 8.54 -5.65
C SER A 53 4.86 8.04 -4.37
N ARG A 54 4.41 8.52 -3.21
CA ARG A 54 4.92 8.07 -1.92
C ARG A 54 4.63 6.58 -1.69
N HIS A 55 3.44 6.11 -2.03
CA HIS A 55 3.05 4.71 -1.91
C HIS A 55 3.88 3.80 -2.79
N GLN A 56 4.00 4.10 -4.09
CA GLN A 56 4.84 3.33 -5.02
C GLN A 56 6.31 3.28 -4.57
N ARG A 57 6.85 4.38 -4.04
CA ARG A 57 8.23 4.42 -3.55
C ARG A 57 8.45 3.52 -2.32
N LEU A 58 7.49 3.47 -1.40
CA LEU A 58 7.64 2.78 -0.11
C LEU A 58 7.08 1.35 -0.10
N LEU A 59 6.14 1.04 -0.99
CA LEU A 59 5.50 -0.27 -1.07
C LEU A 59 6.51 -1.42 -1.24
N PRO A 60 7.55 -1.34 -2.09
CA PRO A 60 8.57 -2.39 -2.19
C PRO A 60 9.28 -2.68 -0.87
N LEU A 61 9.58 -1.64 -0.08
CA LEU A 61 10.26 -1.79 1.21
C LEU A 61 9.37 -2.53 2.21
N ALA A 62 8.10 -2.14 2.28
CA ALA A 62 7.14 -2.74 3.19
C ALA A 62 6.78 -4.19 2.78
N VAL A 63 6.66 -4.48 1.48
CA VAL A 63 6.53 -5.86 0.95
C VAL A 63 7.72 -6.72 1.36
N ASN A 64 8.94 -6.24 1.15
CA ASN A 64 10.15 -6.99 1.51
C ASN A 64 10.25 -7.24 3.02
N SER A 65 9.93 -6.23 3.84
CA SER A 65 9.92 -6.37 5.31
C SER A 65 8.91 -7.43 5.76
N ARG A 66 7.72 -7.44 5.16
CA ARG A 66 6.65 -8.42 5.42
C ARG A 66 7.13 -9.84 5.12
N GLU A 67 7.76 -10.08 3.98
CA GLU A 67 8.29 -11.40 3.62
C GLU A 67 9.36 -11.89 4.59
N LEU A 68 10.29 -11.01 5.01
CA LEU A 68 11.31 -11.34 6.01
C LEU A 68 10.71 -11.73 7.36
N LEU A 69 9.67 -11.03 7.81
CA LEU A 69 8.95 -11.34 9.04
C LEU A 69 8.28 -12.72 8.96
N TYR A 70 7.66 -13.06 7.83
CA TYR A 70 7.09 -14.39 7.63
C TYR A 70 8.16 -15.48 7.58
N ALA A 71 9.28 -15.24 6.90
CA ALA A 71 10.38 -16.20 6.84
C ALA A 71 10.92 -16.52 8.24
N THR A 72 11.14 -15.49 9.06
CA THR A 72 11.64 -15.65 10.43
C THR A 72 10.68 -16.45 11.31
N ARG A 73 9.36 -16.20 11.19
CA ARG A 73 8.34 -16.94 11.94
C ARG A 73 8.28 -18.42 11.56
N ARG A 74 8.50 -18.76 10.28
CA ARG A 74 8.55 -20.16 9.82
C ARG A 74 9.77 -20.92 10.33
N LEU A 75 10.89 -20.24 10.54
CA LEU A 75 12.11 -20.84 11.08
C LEU A 75 12.07 -21.06 12.61
N SER A 76 11.05 -20.53 13.28
CA SER A 76 10.88 -20.60 14.74
C SER A 76 9.91 -21.70 15.18
N CYS A 77 9.42 -22.53 14.25
CA CYS A 77 8.49 -23.64 14.49
C CYS A 77 9.15 -24.99 14.19
#